data_AF-A0A9E5YW55-F1
#
_entry.id   AF-A0A9E5YW55-F1
#
_cell.length_a   1.000
_cell.length_b   1.000
_cell.length_c   1.000
_cell.angle_alpha   90.00
_cell.angle_beta   90.00
_cell.angle_gamma   90.00
#
_symmetry.space_group_name_H-M   'P 1'
#
loop_
_entity.id
_entity.type
_entity.pdbx_description
1 polymer ?
#
loop_
_entity_poly.entity_id
_entity_poly.type
_entity_poly.pdbx_seq_one_letter_code
_entity_poly.pdbx_strand_id
1 'polypeptide(L)'
;MLDELEARNRKFTKILEEAIRQTNHEVMGPLLPPLTMESILPITVMVSKLRARYISEAFKMVASKKDGYPDADQIAKLREYRESYEEVLGVSMALEHAINRGYLELSEINT
;
A
#
# COMPACT_ATOMS: atom_id res chain seq x y z
N MET A 1 8.61 -27.48 -31.96
CA MET A 1 7.23 -27.46 -31.46
C MET A 1 7.13 -27.00 -29.99
N LEU A 2 7.79 -27.64 -29.01
CA LEU A 2 7.80 -27.16 -27.62
C LEU A 2 8.53 -25.80 -27.49
N ASP A 3 9.72 -25.69 -28.09
CA ASP A 3 10.55 -24.46 -28.04
C ASP A 3 9.89 -23.24 -28.70
N GLU A 4 9.12 -23.46 -29.78
CA GLU A 4 8.39 -22.40 -30.49
C GLU A 4 7.19 -21.90 -29.67
N LEU A 5 6.50 -22.79 -28.97
CA LEU A 5 5.42 -22.44 -28.06
C LEU A 5 5.94 -21.62 -26.87
N GLU A 6 7.07 -22.03 -26.29
CA GLU A 6 7.70 -21.27 -25.22
C GLU A 6 8.18 -19.89 -25.69
N ALA A 7 8.79 -19.80 -26.88
CA ALA A 7 9.20 -18.53 -27.46
C ALA A 7 7.99 -17.60 -27.70
N ARG A 8 6.87 -18.14 -28.18
CA ARG A 8 5.62 -17.40 -28.34
C ARG A 8 5.08 -16.90 -27.01
N ASN A 9 5.08 -17.74 -25.98
CA ASN A 9 4.62 -17.36 -24.64
C ASN A 9 5.49 -16.25 -24.05
N ARG A 10 6.83 -16.37 -24.12
CA ARG A 10 7.75 -15.31 -23.67
C ARG A 10 7.51 -13.99 -24.39
N LYS A 11 7.31 -14.03 -25.71
CA LYS A 11 6.99 -12.83 -26.51
C LYS A 11 5.67 -12.21 -26.09
N PHE A 12 4.63 -13.02 -25.91
CA PHE A 12 3.32 -12.55 -25.46
C PHE A 12 3.40 -11.89 -24.08
N THR A 13 4.04 -12.54 -23.11
CA THR A 13 4.22 -12.00 -21.76
C THR A 13 4.92 -10.65 -21.78
N LYS A 14 6.00 -10.51 -22.56
CA LYS A 14 6.71 -9.23 -22.68
C LYS A 14 5.83 -8.12 -23.25
N ILE A 15 5.07 -8.41 -24.30
CA ILE A 15 4.15 -7.43 -24.92
C ILE A 15 3.05 -7.03 -23.94
N LEU A 16 2.50 -8.01 -23.20
CA LEU A 16 1.47 -7.77 -22.21
C LEU A 16 2.00 -6.93 -21.04
N GLU A 17 3.20 -7.22 -20.53
CA GLU A 17 3.84 -6.44 -19.46
C GLU A 17 4.05 -4.98 -19.86
N GLU A 18 4.52 -4.75 -21.09
CA GLU A 18 4.68 -3.40 -21.66
C GLU A 18 3.33 -2.66 -21.74
N ALA A 19 2.30 -3.33 -22.28
CA ALA A 19 0.97 -2.76 -22.41
C ALA A 19 0.34 -2.43 -21.05
N ILE A 20 0.51 -3.31 -20.04
CA ILE A 20 0.06 -3.07 -18.67
C ILE A 20 0.79 -1.87 -18.07
N ARG A 21 2.11 -1.77 -18.25
CA ARG A 21 2.87 -0.62 -17.74
C ARG A 21 2.38 0.69 -18.36
N GLN A 22 2.28 0.73 -19.68
CA GLN A 22 1.83 1.91 -20.41
C GLN A 22 0.42 2.34 -20.00
N THR A 23 -0.52 1.38 -19.93
CA THR A 23 -1.91 1.66 -19.54
C THR A 23 -2.00 2.23 -18.14
N ASN A 24 -1.27 1.65 -17.16
CA ASN A 24 -1.29 2.17 -15.80
C ASN A 24 -0.67 3.57 -15.73
N HIS A 25 0.40 3.85 -16.48
CA HIS A 25 0.99 5.17 -16.55
C HIS A 25 0.01 6.21 -17.11
N GLU A 26 -0.64 5.91 -18.24
CA GLU A 26 -1.60 6.81 -18.89
C GLU A 26 -2.85 7.07 -18.04
N VAL A 27 -3.33 6.06 -17.29
CA VAL A 27 -4.53 6.19 -16.46
C VAL A 27 -4.22 6.85 -15.11
N MET A 28 -3.14 6.44 -14.44
CA MET A 28 -2.85 6.88 -13.08
C MET A 28 -2.13 8.24 -13.06
N GLY A 29 -1.20 8.49 -13.98
CA GLY A 29 -0.37 9.70 -13.99
C GLY A 29 -1.17 11.00 -13.89
N PRO A 30 -2.22 11.22 -14.70
CA PRO A 30 -3.03 12.43 -14.64
C PRO A 30 -3.90 12.58 -13.38
N LEU A 31 -4.14 11.50 -12.64
CA LEU A 31 -5.02 11.48 -11.47
C LEU A 31 -4.27 11.76 -10.16
N LEU A 32 -2.95 11.65 -10.18
CA LEU A 32 -2.11 11.74 -9.00
C LEU A 32 -1.30 13.05 -9.00
N PRO A 33 -0.98 13.58 -7.81
CA PRO A 33 -0.05 14.70 -7.73
C PRO A 33 1.35 14.27 -8.21
N PRO A 34 2.24 15.24 -8.51
CA PRO A 34 3.65 14.95 -8.75
C PRO A 34 4.23 14.09 -7.61
N LEU A 35 4.89 12.98 -7.97
CA LEU A 35 5.45 12.06 -6.99
C LEU A 35 6.83 12.53 -6.52
N THR A 36 6.82 13.31 -5.44
CA THR A 36 8.00 13.81 -4.75
C THR A 36 8.06 13.20 -3.35
N MET A 37 9.21 13.34 -2.69
CA MET A 37 9.31 12.97 -1.26
C MET A 37 8.27 13.72 -0.41
N GLU A 38 7.97 14.97 -0.74
CA GLU A 38 6.97 15.78 -0.05
C GLU A 38 5.54 15.24 -0.22
N SER A 39 5.18 14.75 -1.41
CA SER A 39 3.84 14.21 -1.65
C SER A 39 3.66 12.79 -1.12
N ILE A 40 4.73 11.98 -1.07
CA ILE A 40 4.68 10.57 -0.63
C ILE A 40 4.79 10.43 0.90
N LEU A 41 5.68 11.20 1.54
CA LEU A 41 5.97 11.07 2.98
C LEU A 41 4.72 11.15 3.89
N PRO A 42 3.71 12.00 3.62
CA PRO A 42 2.49 12.05 4.42
C PRO A 42 1.74 10.71 4.51
N ILE A 43 1.77 9.88 3.46
CA ILE A 43 1.13 8.55 3.46
C ILE A 43 1.83 7.64 4.48
N THR A 44 3.16 7.57 4.44
CA THR A 44 3.96 6.78 5.37
C THR A 44 3.79 7.25 6.82
N VAL A 45 3.71 8.57 7.03
CA VAL A 45 3.41 9.16 8.35
C VAL A 45 2.02 8.74 8.82
N MET A 46 1.03 8.72 7.93
CA MET A 46 -0.34 8.31 8.26
C MET A 46 -0.40 6.82 8.66
N VAL A 47 0.23 5.93 7.89
CA VAL A 47 0.37 4.50 8.25
C VAL A 47 0.98 4.35 9.64
N SER A 48 2.06 5.09 9.92
CA SER A 48 2.77 5.02 11.20
C SER A 48 1.89 5.47 12.37
N LYS A 49 1.14 6.56 12.19
CA LYS A 49 0.20 7.07 13.21
C LYS A 49 -0.95 6.09 13.47
N LEU A 50 -1.51 5.50 12.43
CA LEU A 50 -2.60 4.52 12.55
C LEU A 50 -2.12 3.24 13.22
N ARG A 51 -0.93 2.74 12.85
CA ARG A 51 -0.27 1.62 13.53
C ARG A 51 -0.07 1.90 15.02
N ALA A 52 0.41 3.09 15.37
CA ALA A 52 0.60 3.47 16.76
C ALA A 52 -0.72 3.49 17.54
N ARG A 53 -1.82 3.97 16.94
CA ARG A 53 -3.17 3.93 17.56
C ARG A 53 -3.64 2.51 17.82
N TYR A 54 -3.54 1.64 16.83
CA TYR A 54 -3.94 0.24 16.94
C TYR A 54 -3.17 -0.48 18.05
N ILE A 55 -1.83 -0.36 18.05
CA ILE A 55 -0.96 -0.98 19.06
C ILE A 55 -1.23 -0.38 20.46
N SER A 56 -1.36 0.96 20.55
CA SER A 56 -1.62 1.64 21.83
C SER A 56 -2.92 1.18 22.47
N GLU A 57 -3.96 0.91 21.68
CA GLU A 57 -5.24 0.44 22.21
C GLU A 57 -5.12 -0.94 22.86
N ALA A 58 -4.37 -1.86 22.26
CA ALA A 58 -4.08 -3.16 22.87
C ALA A 58 -3.37 -3.02 24.23
N PHE A 59 -2.40 -2.10 24.35
CA PHE A 59 -1.74 -1.84 25.63
C PHE A 59 -2.70 -1.28 26.70
N LYS A 60 -3.66 -0.42 26.32
CA LYS A 60 -4.67 0.09 27.25
C LYS A 60 -5.60 -1.01 27.75
N MET A 61 -6.00 -1.94 26.89
CA MET A 61 -6.82 -3.09 27.29
C MET A 61 -6.13 -3.92 28.38
N VAL A 62 -4.85 -4.25 28.16
CA VAL A 62 -4.02 -4.98 29.14
C VAL A 62 -3.91 -4.21 30.46
N ALA A 63 -3.76 -2.88 30.40
CA ALA A 63 -3.67 -2.04 31.59
C ALA A 63 -4.99 -1.91 32.38
N SER A 64 -6.16 -2.11 31.74
CA SER A 64 -7.47 -1.90 32.35
C SER A 64 -7.89 -2.93 33.42
N LYS A 65 -7.11 -4.02 33.60
CA LYS A 65 -7.16 -4.98 34.73
C LYS A 65 -8.54 -5.54 35.12
N LYS A 66 -9.53 -5.55 34.21
CA LYS A 66 -10.81 -6.22 34.43
C LYS A 66 -10.69 -7.67 33.94
N ASP A 67 -10.53 -8.59 34.88
CA ASP A 67 -10.62 -10.06 34.73
C ASP A 67 -9.72 -10.71 33.64
N GLY A 68 -8.83 -9.94 33.02
CA GLY A 68 -7.91 -10.38 31.96
C GLY A 68 -8.50 -10.37 30.54
N TYR A 69 -9.73 -9.91 30.33
CA TYR A 69 -10.40 -9.95 29.02
C TYR A 69 -10.90 -8.57 28.60
N PRO A 70 -10.69 -8.16 27.33
CA PRO A 70 -11.28 -6.94 26.81
C PRO A 70 -12.80 -7.06 26.69
N ASP A 71 -13.51 -5.98 26.98
CA ASP A 71 -14.95 -5.92 26.75
C ASP A 71 -15.31 -5.70 25.27
N ALA A 72 -16.61 -5.75 24.96
CA ALA A 72 -17.11 -5.63 23.60
C ALA A 72 -16.78 -4.26 22.96
N ASP A 73 -16.78 -3.19 23.75
CA ASP A 73 -16.50 -1.83 23.27
C ASP A 73 -15.02 -1.66 22.96
N GLN A 74 -14.15 -2.20 23.82
CA GLN A 74 -12.71 -2.29 23.59
C GLN A 74 -12.41 -3.05 22.28
N ILE A 75 -13.00 -4.24 22.09
CA ILE A 75 -12.82 -5.02 20.85
C ILE A 75 -13.34 -4.26 19.62
N ALA A 76 -14.50 -3.59 19.73
CA ALA A 76 -15.03 -2.79 18.64
C ALA A 76 -14.08 -1.65 18.26
N LYS A 77 -13.52 -0.94 19.24
CA LYS A 77 -12.56 0.15 19.02
C LYS A 77 -11.25 -0.34 18.38
N LEU A 78 -10.76 -1.49 18.83
CA LEU A 78 -9.57 -2.11 18.27
C LEU A 78 -9.76 -2.51 16.81
N ARG A 79 -10.94 -3.02 16.46
CA ARG A 79 -11.31 -3.36 15.09
C ARG A 79 -11.33 -2.12 14.20
N GLU A 80 -11.94 -1.02 14.64
CA GLU A 80 -11.95 0.26 13.91
C GLU A 80 -10.53 0.76 13.61
N TYR A 81 -9.64 0.71 14.61
CA TYR A 81 -8.24 1.09 14.42
C TYR A 81 -7.48 0.15 13.49
N ARG A 82 -7.74 -1.16 13.56
CA ARG A 82 -7.14 -2.17 12.68
C ARG A 82 -7.55 -1.93 11.23
N GLU A 83 -8.85 -1.76 10.97
CA GLU A 83 -9.39 -1.52 9.63
C GLU A 83 -8.80 -0.25 9.02
N SER A 84 -8.79 0.85 9.77
CA SER A 84 -8.18 2.10 9.31
C SER A 84 -6.69 1.93 8.99
N TYR A 85 -5.96 1.20 9.84
CA TYR A 85 -4.54 0.92 9.62
C TYR A 85 -4.30 0.05 8.37
N GLU A 86 -5.05 -1.03 8.22
CA GLU A 86 -4.91 -1.98 7.10
C GLU A 86 -5.23 -1.33 5.76
N GLU A 87 -6.28 -0.50 5.68
CA GLU A 87 -6.65 0.22 4.45
C GLU A 87 -5.53 1.16 3.98
N VAL A 88 -5.01 2.01 4.88
CA VAL A 88 -3.95 2.96 4.51
C VAL A 88 -2.62 2.25 4.26
N LEU A 89 -2.33 1.14 4.95
CA LEU A 89 -1.19 0.28 4.62
C LEU A 89 -1.32 -0.29 3.21
N GLY A 90 -2.51 -0.76 2.84
CA GLY A 90 -2.82 -1.23 1.48
C GLY A 90 -2.54 -0.17 0.42
N VAL A 91 -2.95 1.09 0.67
CA VAL A 91 -2.63 2.23 -0.22
C VAL A 91 -1.12 2.43 -0.36
N SER A 92 -0.37 2.40 0.75
CA SER A 92 1.09 2.55 0.72
C SER A 92 1.78 1.44 -0.08
N MET A 93 1.31 0.18 0.06
CA MET A 93 1.84 -0.96 -0.68
C MET A 93 1.48 -0.88 -2.18
N ALA A 94 0.27 -0.44 -2.51
CA ALA A 94 -0.15 -0.23 -3.89
C ALA A 94 0.68 0.87 -4.58
N LEU A 95 0.98 1.96 -3.87
CA LEU A 95 1.84 3.04 -4.35
C LEU A 95 3.27 2.55 -4.61
N GLU A 96 3.87 1.86 -3.64
CA GLU A 96 5.20 1.26 -3.78
C GLU A 96 5.27 0.30 -4.97
N HIS A 97 4.26 -0.56 -5.12
CA HIS A 97 4.16 -1.46 -6.26
C HIS A 97 4.09 -0.70 -7.59
N ALA A 98 3.25 0.33 -7.68
CA ALA A 98 3.10 1.14 -8.89
C ALA A 98 4.42 1.83 -9.29
N ILE A 99 5.17 2.34 -8.32
CA ILE A 99 6.51 2.92 -8.56
C ILE A 99 7.48 1.83 -9.05
N ASN A 100 7.57 0.71 -8.33
CA ASN A 100 8.51 -0.38 -8.68
C ASN A 100 8.24 -1.03 -10.04
N ARG A 101 6.98 -1.02 -10.49
CA ARG A 101 6.60 -1.53 -11.82
C ARG A 101 6.74 -0.49 -12.93
N GLY A 102 7.13 0.74 -12.61
CA GLY A 102 7.22 1.84 -13.57
C GLY A 102 5.85 2.31 -14.07
N TYR A 103 4.78 2.08 -13.30
CA TYR A 103 3.46 2.64 -13.59
C TYR A 103 3.43 4.12 -13.25
N LEU A 104 4.19 4.53 -12.25
CA LEU A 104 4.34 5.92 -11.84
C LEU A 104 5.81 6.30 -11.83
N GLU A 105 6.11 7.53 -12.23
CA GLU A 105 7.47 8.06 -12.28
C GLU A 105 7.70 9.00 -11.09
N LEU A 106 8.87 8.87 -10.45
CA LEU A 106 9.30 9.80 -9.42
C LEU A 106 9.74 11.10 -10.11
N SER A 107 9.25 12.23 -9.58
CA SER A 107 9.78 13.54 -9.96
C SER A 107 11.23 13.66 -9.48
N GLU A 108 12.06 14.42 -10.21
CA GLU A 108 13.50 14.54 -9.95
C GLU A 108 13.83 14.74 -8.47
N ILE A 109 14.77 13.93 -7.98
CA ILE A 109 15.34 14.09 -6.65
C ILE A 109 16.43 15.17 -6.77
N ASN A 110 16.10 16.43 -6.46
CA ASN A 110 17.12 17.45 -6.29
C ASN A 110 18.04 17.01 -5.14
N THR A 111 19.28 16.64 -5.47
CA THR A 111 20.31 16.19 -4.53
C THR A 111 21.18 17.37 -4.12
#